data_AF-A0A6N6LHV4-F1
#
_entry.id   AF-A0A6N6LHV4-F1
#
_cell.length_a   1.000
_cell.length_b   1.000
_cell.length_c   1.000
_cell.angle_alpha   90.00
_cell.angle_beta   90.00
_cell.angle_gamma   90.00
#
_symmetry.space_group_name_H-M   'P 1'
#
loop_
_entity.id
_entity.type
_entity.pdbx_description
1 polymer ?
#
loop_
_entity_poly.entity_id
_entity_poly.type
_entity_poly.pdbx_seq_one_letter_code
_entity_poly.pdbx_strand_id
1 'polypeptide(L)'
;MEPYHKLPFKLINRDLKLHYENLYSLNTKILILILPLWRGECNIIDNLHKHYASHFGFNIIDIKKYYENNKISDFGKSYGVHQAGSLMREIGKNIIKNLNNFSYPKKDIKTKNTKFEIVKPSEMKLIKGDLEEINISNSMFNETCYRLNKDTILQFDERYKGLKLIGIHSWLNGKNLNLDFNVKNFTECRINYSSIILENKDINISKGLPFMNIFIEIQKNFIIDEKSIVKINYEDFVSEIHHITTVWLENAKCHKYADIIAFFLVENEEDEKNFNFDELNTYSILIDKKYDFTHIMPNILLLIKDFNQYAQMVKNKALKPLQDENIKLKNELSLCEGPACTRVKNHLCYKFGKAIIINSKSFMGLIRLPFVLSYINEEHKKNLKINLTPLEKCRDYKESLKIKNYLSYKLGDSFIKHYKKWYKGGLIKFYFEAKRLEREFKKPL
;
A
#
# COMPACT_ATOMS: atom_id res chain seq x y z
N MET A 1 10.93 6.55 5.69
CA MET A 1 9.64 7.10 6.18
C MET A 1 9.95 8.47 6.69
N GLU A 2 9.21 9.49 6.24
CA GLU A 2 9.31 10.85 6.79
C GLU A 2 9.11 10.81 8.33
N PRO A 3 9.79 11.67 9.11
CA PRO A 3 9.76 11.66 10.58
C PRO A 3 8.34 11.86 11.17
N TYR A 4 7.41 12.43 10.41
CA TYR A 4 6.04 12.76 10.83
C TYR A 4 5.09 11.55 10.96
N HIS A 5 5.59 10.33 10.75
CA HIS A 5 4.77 9.11 10.72
C HIS A 5 4.96 8.16 11.91
N LYS A 6 5.90 8.42 12.82
CA LYS A 6 6.22 7.48 13.88
C LYS A 6 5.64 7.92 15.21
N LEU A 7 4.52 7.30 15.59
CA LEU A 7 4.08 7.32 16.98
C LEU A 7 5.16 6.64 17.85
N PRO A 8 5.54 7.24 19.00
CA PRO A 8 6.49 6.62 19.90
C PRO A 8 6.00 5.25 20.37
N PHE A 9 6.87 4.24 20.40
CA PHE A 9 6.47 2.90 20.88
C PHE A 9 5.96 2.89 22.31
N LYS A 10 6.44 3.80 23.17
CA LYS A 10 5.89 4.00 24.51
C LYS A 10 4.39 4.33 24.49
N LEU A 11 3.98 5.19 23.56
CA LEU A 11 2.58 5.58 23.39
C LEU A 11 1.75 4.40 22.85
N ILE A 12 2.25 3.73 21.81
CA ILE A 12 1.59 2.53 21.25
C ILE A 12 1.43 1.46 22.34
N ASN A 13 2.47 1.23 23.14
CA ASN A 13 2.45 0.26 24.22
C ASN A 13 1.44 0.62 25.32
N ARG A 14 1.38 1.90 25.73
CA ARG A 14 0.37 2.40 26.66
C ARG A 14 -1.03 2.09 26.15
N ASP A 15 -1.33 2.46 24.91
CA ASP A 15 -2.66 2.30 24.33
C ASP A 15 -3.03 0.83 24.15
N LEU A 16 -2.07 -0.01 23.73
CA LEU A 16 -2.26 -1.46 23.65
C LEU A 16 -2.49 -2.09 25.02
N LYS A 17 -1.76 -1.68 26.07
CA LYS A 17 -1.98 -2.17 27.43
C LYS A 17 -3.42 -1.90 27.86
N LEU A 18 -3.83 -0.63 27.78
CA LEU A 18 -5.19 -0.21 28.13
C LEU A 18 -6.23 -0.99 27.33
N HIS A 19 -6.03 -1.14 26.02
CA HIS A 19 -6.93 -1.90 25.16
C HIS A 19 -7.04 -3.37 25.59
N TYR A 20 -5.93 -4.05 25.84
CA TYR A 20 -5.94 -5.47 26.22
C TYR A 20 -6.47 -5.72 27.64
N GLU A 21 -6.24 -4.82 28.59
CA GLU A 21 -6.87 -4.88 29.91
C GLU A 21 -8.40 -4.74 29.82
N ASN A 22 -8.89 -3.80 29.00
CA ASN A 22 -10.32 -3.67 28.74
C ASN A 22 -10.90 -4.90 28.02
N LEU A 23 -10.18 -5.48 27.07
CA LEU A 23 -10.60 -6.73 26.45
C LEU A 23 -10.67 -7.86 27.49
N TYR A 24 -9.69 -7.96 28.38
CA TYR A 24 -9.64 -8.99 29.42
C TYR A 24 -10.84 -8.88 30.37
N SER A 25 -11.25 -7.67 30.75
CA SER A 25 -12.37 -7.43 31.65
C SER A 25 -13.73 -7.88 31.08
N LEU A 26 -13.87 -8.00 29.76
CA LEU A 26 -15.06 -8.56 29.11
C LEU A 26 -15.29 -10.04 29.47
N ASN A 27 -14.28 -10.74 29.99
CA ASN A 27 -14.34 -12.15 30.40
C ASN A 27 -14.95 -13.06 29.31
N THR A 28 -14.55 -12.83 28.06
CA THR A 28 -15.05 -13.53 26.87
C THR A 28 -13.92 -14.08 26.03
N LYS A 29 -14.25 -15.00 25.10
CA LYS A 29 -13.28 -15.55 24.15
C LYS A 29 -12.83 -14.45 23.19
N ILE A 30 -11.54 -14.15 23.19
CA ILE A 30 -10.95 -13.12 22.34
C ILE A 30 -10.00 -13.78 21.34
N LEU A 31 -10.09 -13.35 20.09
CA LEU A 31 -9.23 -13.76 19.00
C LEU A 31 -8.49 -12.54 18.45
N ILE A 32 -7.16 -12.58 18.54
CA ILE A 32 -6.26 -11.60 17.96
C ILE A 32 -5.81 -12.08 16.58
N LEU A 33 -6.02 -11.25 15.56
CA LEU A 33 -5.59 -11.53 14.20
C LEU A 33 -4.38 -10.66 13.86
N ILE A 34 -3.19 -11.26 13.74
CA ILE A 34 -2.00 -10.55 13.28
C ILE A 34 -1.95 -10.62 11.75
N LEU A 35 -2.28 -9.50 11.12
CA LEU A 35 -2.25 -9.35 9.67
C LEU A 35 -0.83 -9.13 9.16
N PRO A 36 -0.48 -9.62 7.95
CA PRO A 36 0.85 -9.49 7.42
C PRO A 36 1.12 -8.06 6.92
N LEU A 37 2.06 -7.39 7.56
CA LEU A 37 2.65 -6.15 7.10
C LEU A 37 4.17 -6.24 7.20
N TRP A 38 4.88 -5.83 6.15
CA TRP A 38 6.36 -5.79 6.10
C TRP A 38 6.83 -4.37 5.76
N ARG A 39 6.38 -3.40 6.55
CA ARG A 39 6.75 -1.99 6.43
C ARG A 39 7.13 -1.44 7.80
N GLY A 40 8.14 -0.57 7.82
CA GLY A 40 8.61 0.06 9.05
C GLY A 40 8.98 -0.97 10.12
N GLU A 41 8.76 -0.61 11.38
CA GLU A 41 9.10 -1.42 12.56
C GLU A 41 7.90 -2.24 13.05
N CYS A 42 7.11 -2.76 12.12
CA CYS A 42 5.91 -3.55 12.40
C CYS A 42 6.15 -4.78 13.30
N ASN A 43 7.35 -5.37 13.26
CA ASN A 43 7.70 -6.50 14.13
C ASN A 43 7.57 -6.17 15.62
N ILE A 44 7.95 -4.95 16.03
CA ILE A 44 7.83 -4.49 17.42
C ILE A 44 6.35 -4.46 17.81
N ILE A 45 5.49 -3.93 16.94
CA ILE A 45 4.04 -3.85 17.16
C ILE A 45 3.40 -5.24 17.20
N ASP A 46 3.75 -6.12 16.24
CA ASP A 46 3.27 -7.51 16.22
C ASP A 46 3.68 -8.25 17.50
N ASN A 47 4.90 -8.02 17.98
CA ASN A 47 5.38 -8.62 19.22
C ASN A 47 4.74 -8.00 20.47
N LEU A 48 4.39 -6.72 20.48
CA LEU A 48 3.54 -6.15 21.55
C LEU A 48 2.17 -6.85 21.61
N HIS A 49 1.52 -7.05 20.46
CA HIS A 49 0.25 -7.79 20.41
C HIS A 49 0.40 -9.24 20.91
N LYS A 50 1.48 -9.94 20.52
CA LYS A 50 1.78 -11.29 21.02
C LYS A 50 2.10 -11.30 22.51
N HIS A 51 2.80 -10.30 23.02
CA HIS A 51 3.11 -10.15 24.43
C HIS A 51 1.82 -10.10 25.24
N TYR A 52 0.92 -9.16 24.93
CA TYR A 52 -0.33 -9.02 25.66
C TYR A 52 -1.27 -10.21 25.44
N ALA A 53 -1.34 -10.77 24.23
CA ALA A 53 -2.11 -11.99 23.98
C ALA A 53 -1.59 -13.18 24.81
N SER A 54 -0.26 -13.34 24.92
CA SER A 54 0.35 -14.36 25.77
C SER A 54 0.09 -14.10 27.25
N HIS A 55 0.21 -12.84 27.68
CA HIS A 55 -0.02 -12.42 29.06
C HIS A 55 -1.45 -12.76 29.50
N PHE A 56 -2.47 -12.25 28.78
CA PHE A 56 -3.88 -12.44 29.10
C PHE A 56 -4.46 -13.80 28.69
N GLY A 57 -3.76 -14.55 27.83
CA GLY A 57 -4.26 -15.82 27.28
C GLY A 57 -5.36 -15.61 26.24
N PHE A 58 -5.11 -14.77 25.24
CA PHE A 58 -6.02 -14.60 24.11
C PHE A 58 -5.64 -15.54 22.97
N ASN A 59 -6.66 -16.03 22.25
CA ASN A 59 -6.46 -16.83 21.05
C ASN A 59 -5.82 -15.97 19.97
N ILE A 60 -4.98 -16.56 19.12
CA ILE A 60 -4.26 -15.84 18.08
C ILE A 60 -4.26 -16.59 16.76
N ILE A 61 -4.35 -15.86 15.65
CA ILE A 61 -4.00 -16.34 14.32
C ILE A 61 -2.93 -15.38 13.79
N ASP A 62 -1.70 -15.90 13.63
CA ASP A 62 -0.58 -15.11 13.12
C ASP A 62 -0.36 -15.38 11.63
N ILE A 63 -1.06 -14.60 10.80
CA ILE A 63 -1.00 -14.73 9.34
C ILE A 63 0.41 -14.38 8.85
N LYS A 64 1.06 -13.37 9.44
CA LYS A 64 2.42 -12.96 9.07
C LYS A 64 3.41 -14.09 9.27
N LYS A 65 3.40 -14.72 10.45
CA LYS A 65 4.24 -15.88 10.75
C LYS A 65 3.92 -17.07 9.88
N TYR A 66 2.64 -17.31 9.54
CA TYR A 66 2.28 -18.34 8.55
C TYR A 66 2.99 -18.09 7.21
N TYR A 67 3.01 -16.84 6.73
CA TYR A 67 3.63 -16.52 5.44
C TYR A 67 5.15 -16.68 5.48
N GLU A 68 5.78 -16.25 6.57
CA GLU A 68 7.22 -16.34 6.77
C GLU A 68 7.67 -17.81 6.90
N ASN A 69 6.99 -18.61 7.72
CA ASN A 69 7.30 -20.03 7.89
C ASN A 69 7.15 -20.83 6.59
N ASN A 70 6.18 -20.47 5.75
CA ASN A 70 5.94 -21.12 4.47
C ASN A 70 6.73 -20.49 3.31
N LYS A 71 7.58 -19.49 3.56
CA LYS A 71 8.37 -18.77 2.54
C LYS A 71 7.52 -18.17 1.41
N ILE A 72 6.34 -17.64 1.75
CA ILE A 72 5.38 -17.01 0.82
C ILE A 72 5.14 -15.53 1.13
N SER A 73 6.05 -14.87 1.86
CA SER A 73 5.91 -13.44 2.18
C SER A 73 5.75 -12.55 0.95
N ASP A 74 6.37 -12.89 -0.18
CA ASP A 74 6.26 -12.12 -1.42
C ASP A 74 4.84 -12.20 -2.04
N PHE A 75 4.15 -13.33 -1.87
CA PHE A 75 2.72 -13.42 -2.20
C PHE A 75 1.88 -12.49 -1.33
N GLY A 76 2.20 -12.34 -0.05
CA GLY A 76 1.52 -11.37 0.80
C GLY A 76 1.79 -9.93 0.40
N LYS A 77 3.05 -9.60 0.12
CA LYS A 77 3.46 -8.26 -0.31
C LYS A 77 2.80 -7.83 -1.61
N SER A 78 2.44 -8.76 -2.51
CA SER A 78 1.78 -8.40 -3.78
C SER A 78 0.39 -7.77 -3.59
N TYR A 79 -0.25 -7.92 -2.43
CA TYR A 79 -1.51 -7.27 -2.09
C TYR A 79 -1.34 -5.92 -1.35
N GLY A 80 -0.10 -5.43 -1.23
CA GLY A 80 0.20 -4.14 -0.62
C GLY A 80 -0.11 -4.11 0.87
N VAL A 81 -1.07 -3.25 1.27
CA VAL A 81 -1.55 -3.11 2.66
C VAL A 81 -2.81 -3.94 2.94
N HIS A 82 -3.37 -4.59 1.91
CA HIS A 82 -4.55 -5.44 2.02
C HIS A 82 -4.17 -6.91 1.83
N GLN A 83 -5.11 -7.80 2.08
CA GLN A 83 -5.00 -9.23 1.74
C GLN A 83 -6.04 -9.60 0.70
N ALA A 84 -5.84 -10.74 0.01
CA ALA A 84 -6.82 -11.25 -0.93
C ALA A 84 -8.17 -11.48 -0.24
N GLY A 85 -9.25 -10.87 -0.75
CA GLY A 85 -10.58 -11.00 -0.14
C GLY A 85 -11.08 -12.46 -0.10
N SER A 86 -10.73 -13.27 -1.10
CA SER A 86 -11.02 -14.71 -1.12
C SER A 86 -10.32 -15.46 0.01
N LEU A 87 -9.05 -15.11 0.30
CA LEU A 87 -8.30 -15.70 1.40
C LEU A 87 -8.94 -15.32 2.75
N MET A 88 -9.22 -14.03 2.97
CA MET A 88 -9.85 -13.55 4.20
C MET A 88 -11.21 -14.21 4.44
N ARG A 89 -11.98 -14.46 3.37
CA ARG A 89 -13.24 -15.20 3.44
C ARG A 89 -13.05 -16.65 3.90
N GLU A 90 -12.04 -17.36 3.40
CA GLU A 90 -11.77 -18.74 3.83
C GLU A 90 -11.25 -18.78 5.28
N ILE A 91 -10.41 -17.82 5.69
CA ILE A 91 -10.00 -17.67 7.09
C ILE A 91 -11.24 -17.43 7.97
N GLY A 92 -12.15 -16.54 7.58
CA GLY A 92 -13.41 -16.31 8.30
C GLY A 92 -14.27 -17.56 8.44
N LYS A 93 -14.42 -18.37 7.39
CA LYS A 93 -15.11 -19.67 7.46
C LYS A 93 -14.43 -20.62 8.45
N ASN A 94 -13.10 -20.67 8.47
CA ASN A 94 -12.35 -21.52 9.37
C ASN A 94 -12.46 -21.04 10.82
N ILE A 95 -12.50 -19.73 11.07
CA ILE A 95 -12.81 -19.15 12.39
C ILE A 95 -14.20 -19.59 12.85
N ILE A 96 -15.23 -19.46 12.01
CA ILE A 96 -16.60 -19.88 12.33
C ILE A 96 -16.67 -21.36 12.72
N LYS A 97 -15.98 -22.23 11.97
CA LYS A 97 -15.91 -23.68 12.27
C LYS A 97 -15.20 -24.00 13.59
N ASN A 98 -14.41 -23.07 14.14
CA ASN A 98 -13.62 -23.27 15.35
C ASN A 98 -14.09 -22.42 16.55
N LEU A 99 -15.25 -21.76 16.48
CA LEU A 99 -15.74 -20.88 17.57
C LEU A 99 -15.78 -21.57 18.94
N ASN A 100 -16.19 -22.83 18.96
CA ASN A 100 -16.27 -23.61 20.21
C ASN A 100 -14.89 -24.00 20.75
N ASN A 101 -13.88 -24.08 19.89
CA ASN A 101 -12.53 -24.51 20.24
C ASN A 101 -11.68 -23.39 20.84
N PHE A 102 -12.04 -22.11 20.60
CA PHE A 102 -11.34 -20.99 21.22
C PHE A 102 -11.42 -21.05 22.75
N SER A 103 -10.28 -20.80 23.37
CA SER A 103 -10.10 -20.82 24.82
C SER A 103 -10.55 -19.49 25.45
N TYR A 104 -11.04 -19.55 26.68
CA TYR A 104 -11.22 -18.35 27.50
C TYR A 104 -9.86 -17.78 27.95
N PRO A 105 -9.81 -16.48 28.29
CA PRO A 105 -8.64 -15.86 28.89
C PRO A 105 -8.13 -16.62 30.13
N LYS A 106 -6.85 -16.43 30.46
CA LYS A 106 -6.28 -16.95 31.71
C LYS A 106 -7.03 -16.35 32.91
N LYS A 107 -7.17 -17.12 33.99
CA LYS A 107 -7.83 -16.63 35.21
C LYS A 107 -6.84 -15.86 36.09
N ASP A 108 -7.40 -15.04 36.97
CA ASP A 108 -6.69 -14.39 38.10
C ASP A 108 -5.49 -13.52 37.70
N ILE A 109 -5.56 -12.92 36.49
CA ILE A 109 -4.58 -11.92 36.09
C ILE A 109 -4.96 -10.59 36.74
N LYS A 110 -4.00 -10.00 37.46
CA LYS A 110 -4.17 -8.67 38.05
C LYS A 110 -4.17 -7.63 36.94
N THR A 111 -5.29 -6.94 36.80
CA THR A 111 -5.44 -5.72 35.98
C THR A 111 -5.64 -4.52 36.88
N LYS A 112 -5.25 -3.32 36.44
CA LYS A 112 -5.42 -2.11 37.25
C LYS A 112 -6.88 -1.63 37.31
N ASN A 113 -7.73 -2.11 36.41
CA ASN A 113 -9.12 -1.66 36.26
C ASN A 113 -9.19 -0.13 36.07
N THR A 114 -8.38 0.36 35.14
CA THR A 114 -8.24 1.78 34.85
C THR A 114 -9.59 2.38 34.44
N LYS A 115 -9.95 3.51 35.06
CA LYS A 115 -11.19 4.23 34.74
C LYS A 115 -10.99 5.17 33.55
N PHE A 116 -12.00 5.23 32.71
CA PHE A 116 -12.08 6.11 31.55
C PHE A 116 -13.22 7.09 31.73
N GLU A 117 -12.98 8.35 31.38
CA GLU A 117 -14.01 9.38 31.29
C GLU A 117 -14.14 9.83 29.84
N ILE A 118 -15.37 9.91 29.34
CA ILE A 118 -15.67 10.41 28.00
C ILE A 118 -16.39 11.73 28.18
N VAL A 119 -15.70 12.82 27.86
CA VAL A 119 -16.18 14.19 28.06
C VAL A 119 -16.73 14.74 26.75
N LYS A 120 -18.03 14.99 26.71
CA LYS A 120 -18.64 15.68 25.57
C LYS A 120 -18.39 17.19 25.69
N PRO A 121 -18.19 17.92 24.57
CA PRO A 121 -18.12 19.37 24.59
C PRO A 121 -19.29 20.07 25.31
N SER A 122 -20.50 19.50 25.26
CA SER A 122 -21.68 20.00 25.99
C SER A 122 -21.56 19.93 27.52
N GLU A 123 -20.68 19.09 28.05
CA GLU A 123 -20.42 18.93 29.48
C GLU A 123 -19.27 19.83 29.96
N MET A 124 -18.62 20.54 29.03
CA MET A 124 -17.55 21.48 29.32
C MET A 124 -18.10 22.86 29.62
N LYS A 125 -17.33 23.65 30.37
CA LYS A 125 -17.68 25.03 30.65
C LYS A 125 -17.38 25.90 29.42
N LEU A 126 -18.41 26.52 28.85
CA LEU A 126 -18.27 27.51 27.78
C LEU A 126 -17.76 28.82 28.36
N ILE A 127 -16.50 29.16 28.06
CA ILE A 127 -15.83 30.37 28.55
C ILE A 127 -16.12 31.56 27.65
N LYS A 128 -16.23 31.33 26.35
CA LYS A 128 -16.49 32.36 25.35
C LYS A 128 -17.16 31.75 24.12
N GLY A 129 -17.97 32.56 23.43
CA GLY A 129 -18.62 32.22 22.18
C GLY A 129 -19.86 31.37 22.39
N ASP A 130 -20.24 30.63 21.34
CA ASP A 130 -21.35 29.70 21.34
C ASP A 130 -20.86 28.30 21.00
N LEU A 131 -21.65 27.29 21.35
CA LEU A 131 -21.39 25.89 21.02
C LEU A 131 -22.55 25.34 20.18
N GLU A 132 -22.34 25.26 18.88
CA GLU A 132 -23.34 24.73 17.94
C GLU A 132 -23.34 23.21 17.99
N GLU A 133 -24.51 22.61 18.18
CA GLU A 133 -24.72 21.17 18.08
C GLU A 133 -25.11 20.77 16.65
N ILE A 134 -24.43 19.77 16.10
CA ILE A 134 -24.58 19.33 14.71
C ILE A 134 -24.76 17.82 14.67
N ASN A 135 -25.87 17.35 14.11
CA ASN A 135 -26.05 15.93 13.82
C ASN A 135 -25.43 15.53 12.47
N ILE A 136 -24.52 14.55 12.53
CA ILE A 136 -23.81 14.01 11.38
C ILE A 136 -24.07 12.50 11.31
N SER A 137 -24.47 12.03 10.13
CA SER A 137 -24.77 10.62 9.91
C SER A 137 -24.37 10.15 8.52
N ASN A 138 -24.09 8.85 8.42
CA ASN A 138 -23.88 8.11 7.18
C ASN A 138 -24.43 6.69 7.36
N SER A 139 -24.11 5.76 6.45
CA SER A 139 -24.61 4.38 6.53
C SER A 139 -24.08 3.56 7.71
N MET A 140 -23.06 4.04 8.44
CA MET A 140 -22.39 3.34 9.53
C MET A 140 -22.55 4.05 10.89
N PHE A 141 -22.59 5.38 10.91
CA PHE A 141 -22.55 6.18 12.13
C PHE A 141 -23.67 7.23 12.15
N ASN A 142 -24.11 7.61 13.35
CA ASN A 142 -25.01 8.72 13.61
C ASN A 142 -24.59 9.38 14.91
N GLU A 143 -23.89 10.51 14.81
CA GLU A 143 -23.22 11.15 15.94
C GLU A 143 -23.67 12.60 16.09
N THR A 144 -23.68 13.06 17.34
CA THR A 144 -23.80 14.47 17.68
C THR A 144 -22.40 15.05 17.83
N CYS A 145 -22.07 16.01 16.98
CA CYS A 145 -20.84 16.78 17.04
C CYS A 145 -21.11 18.18 17.57
N TYR A 146 -20.11 18.79 18.19
CA TYR A 146 -20.15 20.16 18.66
C TYR A 146 -19.09 20.98 17.95
N ARG A 147 -19.52 22.07 17.32
CA ARG A 147 -18.64 22.91 16.50
C ARG A 147 -17.95 23.97 17.33
N LEU A 148 -16.62 23.95 17.26
CA LEU A 148 -15.75 25.01 17.73
C LEU A 148 -15.51 26.01 16.59
N ASN A 149 -15.98 27.23 16.78
CA ASN A 149 -15.75 28.36 15.88
C ASN A 149 -14.73 29.33 16.49
N LYS A 150 -14.51 30.48 15.82
CA LYS A 150 -13.47 31.44 16.19
C LYS A 150 -13.55 32.00 17.61
N ASP A 151 -14.76 32.12 18.12
CA ASP A 151 -15.03 32.71 19.41
C ASP A 151 -15.24 31.65 20.50
N THR A 152 -15.33 30.37 20.12
CA THR A 152 -15.64 29.27 21.04
C THR A 152 -14.41 28.86 21.82
N ILE A 153 -14.48 29.00 23.15
CA ILE A 153 -13.47 28.50 24.08
C ILE A 153 -14.20 27.64 25.11
N LEU A 154 -13.81 26.37 25.20
CA LEU A 154 -14.32 25.44 26.20
C LEU A 154 -13.24 25.14 27.23
N GLN A 155 -13.63 24.97 28.49
CA GLN A 155 -12.77 24.59 29.59
C GLN A 155 -13.26 23.25 30.18
N PHE A 156 -12.31 22.36 30.49
CA PHE A 156 -12.63 21.14 31.20
C PHE A 156 -13.16 21.46 32.60
N ASP A 157 -14.22 20.77 33.02
CA ASP A 157 -14.78 20.91 34.37
C ASP A 157 -13.78 20.45 35.45
N GLU A 158 -13.84 21.05 36.63
CA GLU A 158 -12.93 20.75 37.74
C GLU A 158 -12.97 19.27 38.17
N ARG A 159 -14.10 18.59 37.96
CA ARG A 159 -14.24 17.15 38.28
C ARG A 159 -13.27 16.26 37.50
N TYR A 160 -12.72 16.73 36.38
CA TYR A 160 -11.77 15.99 35.56
C TYR A 160 -10.30 16.27 35.91
N LYS A 161 -10.03 17.17 36.87
CA LYS A 161 -8.67 17.56 37.27
C LYS A 161 -7.84 16.35 37.67
N GLY A 162 -6.61 16.28 37.17
CA GLY A 162 -5.65 15.20 37.42
C GLY A 162 -5.79 14.01 36.47
N LEU A 163 -6.85 13.94 35.66
CA LEU A 163 -6.96 12.93 34.60
C LEU A 163 -6.08 13.31 33.40
N LYS A 164 -5.60 12.30 32.69
CA LYS A 164 -4.78 12.45 31.49
C LYS A 164 -5.64 12.36 30.24
N LEU A 165 -5.54 13.35 29.36
CA LEU A 165 -6.17 13.33 28.04
C LEU A 165 -5.40 12.40 27.11
N ILE A 166 -6.06 11.37 26.58
CA ILE A 166 -5.46 10.36 25.71
C ILE A 166 -5.92 10.43 24.26
N GLY A 167 -7.04 11.10 23.98
CA GLY A 167 -7.50 11.27 22.61
C GLY A 167 -8.77 12.08 22.46
N ILE A 168 -9.11 12.33 21.21
CA ILE A 168 -10.25 13.12 20.76
C ILE A 168 -10.97 12.30 19.70
N HIS A 169 -12.29 12.19 19.82
CA HIS A 169 -13.13 11.71 18.73
C HIS A 169 -13.74 12.91 18.03
N SER A 170 -13.42 13.06 16.75
CA SER A 170 -13.92 14.14 15.90
C SER A 170 -14.56 13.59 14.65
N TRP A 171 -15.46 14.37 14.06
CA TRP A 171 -16.01 14.06 12.76
C TRP A 171 -16.23 15.33 11.95
N LEU A 172 -15.19 15.70 11.20
CA LEU A 172 -15.24 16.83 10.29
C LEU A 172 -15.85 16.44 8.94
N ASN A 173 -16.69 17.33 8.42
CA ASN A 173 -17.25 17.22 7.07
C ASN A 173 -17.65 18.60 6.53
N GLY A 174 -18.03 18.66 5.24
CA GLY A 174 -18.50 19.90 4.60
C GLY A 174 -19.97 20.27 4.87
N LYS A 175 -20.70 19.47 5.65
CA LYS A 175 -22.15 19.66 5.89
C LYS A 175 -22.35 20.96 6.68
N ASN A 176 -23.38 21.72 6.29
CA ASN A 176 -23.79 22.99 6.90
C ASN A 176 -22.79 24.16 6.77
N LEU A 177 -21.81 24.08 5.86
CA LEU A 177 -20.85 25.18 5.63
C LEU A 177 -21.11 25.97 4.34
N ASN A 178 -22.21 25.67 3.61
CA ASN A 178 -22.44 26.15 2.24
C ASN A 178 -21.24 25.91 1.30
N LEU A 179 -20.35 25.01 1.69
CA LEU A 179 -19.26 24.54 0.87
C LEU A 179 -19.84 23.37 0.08
N ASP A 180 -19.89 23.48 -1.25
CA ASP A 180 -20.24 22.39 -2.16
C ASP A 180 -19.09 21.37 -2.19
N PHE A 181 -18.78 20.83 -1.01
CA PHE A 181 -17.54 20.16 -0.69
C PHE A 181 -17.79 18.68 -0.42
N ASN A 182 -17.93 17.95 -1.52
CA ASN A 182 -17.93 16.51 -1.49
C ASN A 182 -16.47 16.04 -1.47
N VAL A 183 -15.95 15.72 -0.29
CA VAL A 183 -14.71 14.95 -0.14
C VAL A 183 -14.93 13.59 -0.80
N LYS A 184 -14.30 13.36 -1.95
CA LYS A 184 -14.64 12.23 -2.84
C LYS A 184 -13.93 10.93 -2.48
N ASN A 185 -12.83 11.02 -1.74
CA ASN A 185 -11.96 9.89 -1.47
C ASN A 185 -11.10 10.07 -0.21
N PHE A 186 -10.50 8.98 0.22
CA PHE A 186 -9.63 8.93 1.40
C PHE A 186 -8.45 9.91 1.34
N THR A 187 -7.90 10.20 0.16
CA THR A 187 -6.80 11.17 0.03
C THR A 187 -7.30 12.59 0.32
N GLU A 188 -8.47 12.95 -0.18
CA GLU A 188 -9.08 14.26 0.10
C GLU A 188 -9.45 14.44 1.59
N CYS A 189 -9.88 13.38 2.28
CA CYS A 189 -10.13 13.40 3.73
C CYS A 189 -8.88 13.78 4.54
N ARG A 190 -7.69 13.46 4.03
CA ARG A 190 -6.42 13.61 4.75
C ARG A 190 -5.78 14.97 4.58
N ILE A 191 -5.95 15.57 3.40
CA ILE A 191 -5.43 16.91 3.07
C ILE A 191 -6.36 18.02 3.55
N ASN A 192 -7.65 17.74 3.73
CA ASN A 192 -8.58 18.67 4.37
C ASN A 192 -8.62 18.36 5.86
N TYR A 193 -8.30 19.35 6.68
CA TYR A 193 -8.22 19.18 8.12
C TYR A 193 -8.61 20.47 8.82
N SER A 194 -8.89 20.38 10.11
CA SER A 194 -8.88 21.53 11.00
C SER A 194 -7.84 21.35 12.07
N SER A 195 -7.53 22.40 12.81
CA SER A 195 -6.59 22.31 13.92
C SER A 195 -7.21 22.93 15.15
N ILE A 196 -7.02 22.29 16.30
CA ILE A 196 -7.43 22.82 17.61
C ILE A 196 -6.20 23.07 18.47
N ILE A 197 -6.32 23.99 19.42
CA ILE A 197 -5.35 24.22 20.48
C ILE A 197 -5.90 23.60 21.76
N LEU A 198 -5.10 22.73 22.39
CA LEU A 198 -5.26 22.28 23.76
C LEU A 198 -4.19 22.96 24.61
N GLU A 199 -4.61 23.65 25.65
CA GLU A 199 -3.73 24.46 26.49
C GLU A 199 -4.05 24.17 27.95
N ASN A 200 -3.04 23.85 28.76
CA ASN A 200 -3.10 23.82 30.21
C ASN A 200 -1.97 24.69 30.78
N LYS A 201 -1.64 24.61 32.07
CA LYS A 201 -0.55 25.42 32.65
C LYS A 201 0.83 25.19 32.01
N ASP A 202 1.10 23.96 31.59
CA ASP A 202 2.44 23.49 31.27
C ASP A 202 2.62 23.19 29.77
N ILE A 203 1.54 22.90 29.07
CA ILE A 203 1.53 22.35 27.72
C ILE A 203 0.54 23.12 26.85
N ASN A 204 1.02 23.53 25.68
CA ASN A 204 0.22 24.01 24.57
C ASN A 204 0.45 23.10 23.36
N ILE A 205 -0.62 22.52 22.82
CA ILE A 205 -0.59 21.58 21.69
C ILE A 205 -1.54 22.10 20.62
N SER A 206 -1.05 22.22 19.38
CA SER A 206 -1.93 22.32 18.22
C SER A 206 -2.05 20.94 17.57
N LYS A 207 -3.29 20.42 17.48
CA LYS A 207 -3.60 19.07 17.01
C LYS A 207 -4.46 19.11 15.75
N GLY A 208 -4.00 18.45 14.69
CA GLY A 208 -4.70 18.36 13.41
C GLY A 208 -5.77 17.26 13.37
N LEU A 209 -6.98 17.60 12.93
CA LEU A 209 -8.15 16.74 12.83
C LEU A 209 -8.54 16.58 11.35
N PRO A 210 -8.51 15.38 10.75
CA PRO A 210 -8.81 15.19 9.32
C PRO A 210 -10.33 15.21 9.06
N PHE A 211 -10.73 15.39 7.80
CA PHE A 211 -12.13 15.34 7.35
C PHE A 211 -12.68 13.91 7.31
N MET A 212 -12.82 13.30 8.49
CA MET A 212 -13.29 11.94 8.69
C MET A 212 -13.84 11.77 10.11
N ASN A 213 -14.72 10.78 10.32
CA ASN A 213 -15.05 10.29 11.65
C ASN A 213 -13.87 9.48 12.19
N ILE A 214 -13.17 9.97 13.21
CA ILE A 214 -11.97 9.32 13.71
C ILE A 214 -11.66 9.65 15.18
N PHE A 215 -11.15 8.65 15.91
CA PHE A 215 -10.42 8.83 17.16
C PHE A 215 -8.96 9.16 16.88
N ILE A 216 -8.46 10.22 17.51
CA ILE A 216 -7.11 10.75 17.34
C ILE A 216 -6.43 10.78 18.71
N GLU A 217 -5.28 10.14 18.83
CA GLU A 217 -4.51 10.09 20.08
C GLU A 217 -3.92 11.44 20.47
N ILE A 218 -3.73 11.67 21.77
CA ILE A 218 -2.85 12.73 22.29
C ILE A 218 -1.51 12.11 22.69
N GLN A 219 -0.43 12.66 22.13
CA GLN A 219 0.93 12.14 22.24
C GLN A 219 1.68 12.77 23.42
N LYS A 220 1.39 14.03 23.76
CA LYS A 220 1.94 14.69 24.96
C LYS A 220 1.23 14.26 26.24
N ASN A 221 1.90 14.43 27.38
CA ASN A 221 1.33 14.13 28.69
C ASN A 221 0.41 15.26 29.18
N PHE A 222 -0.72 15.47 28.51
CA PHE A 222 -1.68 16.52 28.85
C PHE A 222 -2.56 16.08 30.03
N ILE A 223 -2.27 16.63 31.21
CA ILE A 223 -3.04 16.40 32.44
C ILE A 223 -4.03 17.56 32.61
N ILE A 224 -5.30 17.23 32.87
CA ILE A 224 -6.33 18.24 33.09
C ILE A 224 -6.06 19.00 34.39
N ASP A 225 -6.11 20.32 34.30
CA ASP A 225 -5.97 21.29 35.38
C ASP A 225 -7.00 22.41 35.23
N GLU A 226 -6.98 23.39 36.14
CA GLU A 226 -7.93 24.50 36.10
C GLU A 226 -7.70 25.50 34.95
N LYS A 227 -6.64 25.36 34.14
CA LYS A 227 -6.40 26.17 32.94
C LYS A 227 -6.61 25.38 31.66
N SER A 228 -7.07 24.13 31.76
CA SER A 228 -7.22 23.23 30.63
C SER A 228 -8.38 23.65 29.75
N ILE A 229 -8.04 24.22 28.59
CA ILE A 229 -8.98 24.72 27.59
C ILE A 229 -8.77 24.06 26.23
N VAL A 230 -9.82 24.12 25.42
CA VAL A 230 -9.79 23.81 24.00
C VAL A 230 -10.40 24.96 23.20
N LYS A 231 -9.74 25.32 22.11
CA LYS A 231 -10.17 26.35 21.15
C LYS A 231 -9.71 25.96 19.75
N ILE A 232 -10.29 26.56 18.71
CA ILE A 232 -9.82 26.35 17.35
C ILE A 232 -8.44 27.01 17.15
N ASN A 233 -7.57 26.39 16.36
CA ASN A 233 -6.28 26.94 15.97
C ASN A 233 -6.41 27.77 14.68
N TYR A 234 -6.02 29.04 14.75
CA TYR A 234 -5.99 29.93 13.58
C TYR A 234 -4.65 29.94 12.86
N GLU A 235 -3.59 29.46 13.50
CA GLU A 235 -2.28 29.34 12.89
C GLU A 235 -2.26 28.14 11.93
N ASP A 236 -1.49 28.26 10.85
CA ASP A 236 -1.31 27.15 9.90
C ASP A 236 -0.25 26.14 10.37
N PHE A 237 0.14 26.22 11.66
CA PHE A 237 1.10 25.33 12.31
C PHE A 237 0.40 24.29 13.20
N VAL A 238 0.86 23.03 13.11
CA VAL A 238 0.39 21.90 13.92
C VAL A 238 1.58 21.27 14.63
N SER A 239 1.60 21.33 15.97
CA SER A 239 2.71 20.83 16.79
C SER A 239 2.67 19.32 17.02
N GLU A 240 1.46 18.73 16.96
CA GLU A 240 1.27 17.30 17.12
C GLU A 240 0.45 16.73 15.94
N ILE A 241 1.06 15.81 15.20
CA ILE A 241 0.51 15.35 13.93
C ILE A 241 0.06 13.89 14.05
N HIS A 242 -1.16 13.61 13.61
CA HIS A 242 -1.66 12.25 13.41
C HIS A 242 -1.35 11.77 11.99
N HIS A 243 -0.95 10.51 11.82
CA HIS A 243 -0.47 9.99 10.54
C HIS A 243 -1.50 10.06 9.38
N ILE A 244 -2.79 10.15 9.70
CA ILE A 244 -3.86 10.35 8.72
C ILE A 244 -3.96 11.81 8.30
N THR A 245 -3.70 12.77 9.18
CA THR A 245 -3.79 14.21 8.90
C THR A 245 -2.51 14.69 8.20
N THR A 246 -2.52 14.75 6.87
CA THR A 246 -1.32 15.03 6.06
C THR A 246 -1.08 16.53 5.88
N VAL A 247 -0.85 17.24 6.99
CA VAL A 247 -0.68 18.70 7.04
C VAL A 247 0.55 19.21 6.28
N TRP A 248 1.53 18.33 6.01
CA TRP A 248 2.80 18.64 5.35
C TRP A 248 2.74 18.59 3.82
N LEU A 249 1.60 18.24 3.23
CA LEU A 249 1.44 18.23 1.76
C LEU A 249 1.12 19.63 1.26
N GLU A 250 1.69 20.02 0.11
CA GLU A 250 1.52 21.38 -0.47
C GLU A 250 0.05 21.76 -0.72
N ASN A 251 -0.81 20.77 -0.95
CA ASN A 251 -2.24 20.98 -1.19
C ASN A 251 -3.11 20.80 0.06
N ALA A 252 -2.52 20.71 1.25
CA ALA A 252 -3.25 20.62 2.51
C ALA A 252 -4.03 21.92 2.78
N LYS A 253 -5.24 21.78 3.32
CA LYS A 253 -6.18 22.89 3.58
C LYS A 253 -6.66 22.82 5.01
N CYS A 254 -6.30 23.84 5.79
CA CYS A 254 -6.75 24.03 7.16
C CYS A 254 -8.08 24.81 7.18
N HIS A 255 -9.12 24.21 7.75
CA HIS A 255 -10.43 24.82 7.93
C HIS A 255 -10.54 25.43 9.33
N LYS A 256 -11.20 26.58 9.41
CA LYS A 256 -11.22 27.42 10.63
C LYS A 256 -12.44 27.17 11.52
N TYR A 257 -12.84 25.91 11.62
CA TYR A 257 -13.84 25.36 12.53
C TYR A 257 -13.45 23.91 12.87
N ALA A 258 -13.92 23.33 13.96
CA ALA A 258 -13.69 21.91 14.26
C ALA A 258 -14.94 21.28 14.87
N ASP A 259 -15.28 20.07 14.42
CA ASP A 259 -16.46 19.35 14.89
C ASP A 259 -16.00 18.19 15.80
N ILE A 260 -16.28 18.33 17.10
CA ILE A 260 -15.80 17.40 18.15
C ILE A 260 -16.98 16.58 18.69
N ILE A 261 -16.80 15.27 18.82
CA ILE A 261 -17.77 14.37 19.44
C ILE A 261 -17.48 14.26 20.94
N ALA A 262 -16.24 13.90 21.30
CA ALA A 262 -15.84 13.72 22.69
C ALA A 262 -14.31 13.78 22.89
N PHE A 263 -13.91 14.03 24.14
CA PHE A 263 -12.55 13.88 24.64
C PHE A 263 -12.47 12.65 25.54
N PHE A 264 -11.36 11.92 25.47
CA PHE A 264 -11.16 10.67 26.22
C PHE A 264 -10.08 10.89 27.26
N LEU A 265 -10.43 10.72 28.52
CA LEU A 265 -9.55 10.88 29.66
C LEU A 265 -9.35 9.54 30.36
N VAL A 266 -8.20 9.40 31.02
CA VAL A 266 -7.84 8.23 31.81
C VAL A 266 -7.20 8.67 33.12
N GLU A 267 -7.28 7.87 34.18
CA GLU A 267 -6.52 8.12 35.41
C GLU A 267 -5.02 8.27 35.08
N ASN A 268 -4.39 9.34 35.59
CA ASN A 268 -2.98 9.62 35.31
C ASN A 268 -2.10 8.63 36.05
N GLU A 269 -1.61 7.62 35.33
CA GLU A 269 -0.71 6.61 35.86
C GLU A 269 0.76 6.92 35.50
N GLU A 270 1.68 6.58 36.42
CA GLU A 270 3.11 6.54 36.10
C GLU A 270 3.37 5.52 34.98
N ASP A 271 4.20 5.91 34.01
CA ASP A 271 4.67 4.99 32.98
C ASP A 271 5.42 3.83 33.67
N GLU A 272 4.84 2.62 33.63
CA GLU A 272 5.53 1.40 34.10
C GLU A 272 6.87 1.22 33.36
N LYS A 273 7.80 0.46 33.97
CA LYS A 273 9.13 0.17 33.40
C LYS A 273 9.03 -0.10 31.90
N ASN A 274 9.66 0.78 31.13
CA ASN A 274 9.63 0.75 29.68
C ASN A 274 10.07 -0.62 29.17
N PHE A 275 9.31 -1.19 28.23
CA PHE A 275 9.81 -2.28 27.40
C PHE A 275 11.13 -1.86 26.76
N ASN A 276 12.09 -2.78 26.71
CA ASN A 276 13.19 -2.64 25.78
C ASN A 276 12.63 -2.95 24.38
N PHE A 277 12.27 -1.91 23.62
CA PHE A 277 11.69 -2.07 22.30
C PHE A 277 12.67 -2.67 21.27
N ASP A 278 13.99 -2.51 21.49
CA ASP A 278 15.01 -3.13 20.64
C ASP A 278 15.03 -4.65 20.81
N GLU A 279 14.85 -5.11 22.05
CA GLU A 279 14.68 -6.53 22.37
C GLU A 279 13.40 -7.12 21.76
N LEU A 280 12.29 -6.38 21.80
CA LEU A 280 11.04 -6.81 21.17
C LEU A 280 11.16 -7.02 19.66
N ASN A 281 12.15 -6.43 18.99
CA ASN A 281 12.36 -6.67 17.56
C ASN A 281 13.04 -8.04 17.29
N THR A 282 13.70 -8.63 18.28
CA THR A 282 14.53 -9.84 18.11
C THR A 282 13.96 -11.09 18.79
N TYR A 283 13.18 -10.94 19.86
CA TYR A 283 12.60 -12.10 20.57
C TYR A 283 11.38 -12.71 19.86
N SER A 284 11.33 -14.05 19.86
CA SER A 284 10.13 -14.80 19.50
C SER A 284 9.27 -15.01 20.75
N ILE A 285 8.13 -14.32 20.81
CA ILE A 285 7.18 -14.52 21.90
C ILE A 285 6.45 -15.84 21.67
N LEU A 286 6.63 -16.78 22.60
CA LEU A 286 5.95 -18.06 22.57
C LEU A 286 4.50 -17.88 23.03
N ILE A 287 3.59 -18.38 22.20
CA ILE A 287 2.16 -18.49 22.52
C ILE A 287 1.90 -19.95 22.90
N ASP A 288 1.21 -20.15 24.02
CA ASP A 288 0.75 -21.49 24.42
C ASP A 288 -0.09 -22.09 23.29
N LYS A 289 0.19 -23.36 22.93
CA LYS A 289 -0.46 -24.07 21.83
C LYS A 289 -1.98 -24.03 21.90
N LYS A 290 -2.57 -24.00 23.11
CA LYS A 290 -4.03 -23.93 23.27
C LYS A 290 -4.65 -22.61 22.80
N TYR A 291 -3.83 -21.55 22.69
CA TYR A 291 -4.21 -20.24 22.19
C TYR A 291 -3.76 -20.00 20.74
N ASP A 292 -2.85 -20.80 20.18
CA ASP A 292 -2.35 -20.64 18.80
C ASP A 292 -3.24 -21.36 17.77
N PHE A 293 -4.07 -20.58 17.09
CA PHE A 293 -4.96 -21.03 16.01
C PHE A 293 -4.41 -20.79 14.61
N THR A 294 -3.12 -20.46 14.45
CA THR A 294 -2.51 -20.25 13.13
C THR A 294 -2.63 -21.47 12.21
N HIS A 295 -2.79 -22.66 12.79
CA HIS A 295 -3.02 -23.91 12.06
C HIS A 295 -4.33 -23.93 11.23
N ILE A 296 -5.30 -23.05 11.51
CA ILE A 296 -6.56 -22.97 10.74
C ILE A 296 -6.41 -22.19 9.43
N MET A 297 -5.22 -21.65 9.15
CA MET A 297 -4.92 -20.98 7.87
C MET A 297 -5.17 -21.95 6.70
N PRO A 298 -5.83 -21.49 5.62
CA PRO A 298 -6.05 -22.33 4.44
C PRO A 298 -4.71 -22.70 3.79
N ASN A 299 -4.69 -23.78 3.00
CA ASN A 299 -3.48 -24.21 2.31
C ASN A 299 -3.14 -23.28 1.13
N ILE A 300 -2.50 -22.16 1.43
CA ILE A 300 -2.13 -21.14 0.43
C ILE A 300 -1.12 -21.70 -0.58
N LEU A 301 -0.27 -22.64 -0.16
CA LEU A 301 0.72 -23.27 -1.05
C LEU A 301 0.05 -24.02 -2.21
N LEU A 302 -1.06 -24.71 -1.95
CA LEU A 302 -1.84 -25.38 -3.00
C LEU A 302 -2.41 -24.35 -3.99
N LEU A 303 -2.99 -23.25 -3.48
CA LEU A 303 -3.53 -22.17 -4.32
C LEU A 303 -2.45 -21.53 -5.21
N ILE A 304 -1.27 -21.26 -4.65
CA ILE A 304 -0.13 -20.70 -5.41
C ILE A 304 0.32 -21.68 -6.49
N LYS A 305 0.39 -22.97 -6.18
CA LYS A 305 0.79 -24.00 -7.13
C LYS A 305 -0.19 -24.07 -8.31
N ASP A 306 -1.49 -24.10 -8.05
CA ASP A 306 -2.53 -24.15 -9.07
C ASP A 306 -2.52 -22.89 -9.94
N PHE A 307 -2.37 -21.71 -9.32
CA PHE A 307 -2.26 -20.45 -10.03
C PHE A 307 -1.03 -20.41 -10.95
N ASN A 308 0.14 -20.84 -10.47
CA ASN A 308 1.35 -20.86 -11.27
C ASN A 308 1.25 -21.84 -12.45
N GLN A 309 0.64 -23.01 -12.25
CA GLN A 309 0.37 -23.96 -13.33
C GLN A 309 -0.57 -23.35 -14.37
N TYR A 310 -1.67 -22.74 -13.93
CA TYR A 310 -2.61 -22.07 -14.83
C TYR A 310 -1.95 -20.91 -15.60
N ALA A 311 -1.20 -20.04 -14.92
CA ALA A 311 -0.47 -18.95 -15.53
C ALA A 311 0.54 -19.46 -16.58
N GLN A 312 1.24 -20.57 -16.29
CA GLN A 312 2.14 -21.21 -17.24
C GLN A 312 1.39 -21.77 -18.46
N MET A 313 0.23 -22.38 -18.27
CA MET A 313 -0.60 -22.87 -19.37
C MET A 313 -1.09 -21.72 -20.27
N VAL A 314 -1.58 -20.64 -19.68
CA VAL A 314 -2.03 -19.44 -20.42
C VAL A 314 -0.86 -18.82 -21.18
N LYS A 315 0.29 -18.66 -20.50
CA LYS A 315 1.52 -18.17 -21.10
C LYS A 315 1.93 -19.04 -22.30
N ASN A 316 1.95 -20.35 -22.14
CA ASN A 316 2.29 -21.28 -23.22
C ASN A 316 1.30 -21.18 -24.40
N LYS A 317 -0.01 -21.10 -24.14
CA LYS A 317 -1.02 -20.95 -25.20
C LYS A 317 -0.87 -19.62 -25.96
N ALA A 318 -0.55 -18.53 -25.26
CA ALA A 318 -0.37 -17.21 -25.87
C ALA A 318 0.96 -17.08 -26.63
N LEU A 319 2.05 -17.66 -26.12
CA LEU A 319 3.39 -17.53 -26.68
C LEU A 319 3.73 -18.59 -27.74
N LYS A 320 3.10 -19.77 -27.72
CA LYS A 320 3.38 -20.85 -28.69
C LYS A 320 3.21 -20.40 -30.16
N PRO A 321 2.12 -19.71 -30.56
CA PRO A 321 1.99 -19.20 -31.93
C PRO A 321 3.11 -18.22 -32.32
N LEU A 322 3.57 -17.39 -31.36
CA LEU A 322 4.65 -16.43 -31.58
C LEU A 322 6.02 -17.12 -31.67
N GLN A 323 6.23 -18.18 -30.90
CA GLN A 323 7.44 -19.01 -30.96
C GLN A 323 7.51 -19.78 -32.28
N ASP A 324 6.39 -20.34 -32.75
CA ASP A 324 6.31 -21.06 -34.02
C ASP A 324 6.59 -20.11 -35.22
N GLU A 325 6.03 -18.89 -35.21
CA GLU A 325 6.36 -17.85 -36.19
C GLU A 325 7.83 -17.42 -36.14
N ASN A 326 8.42 -17.33 -34.95
CA ASN A 326 9.85 -17.03 -34.80
C ASN A 326 10.76 -18.16 -35.26
N ILE A 327 10.40 -19.42 -35.01
CA ILE A 327 11.14 -20.58 -35.53
C ILE A 327 11.09 -20.59 -37.05
N LYS A 328 9.92 -20.32 -37.64
CA LYS A 328 9.77 -20.18 -39.10
C LYS A 328 10.66 -19.05 -39.63
N LEU A 329 10.63 -17.88 -38.99
CA LEU A 329 11.50 -16.76 -39.31
C LEU A 329 12.99 -17.16 -39.23
N LYS A 330 13.40 -17.82 -38.15
CA LYS A 330 14.78 -18.29 -37.89
C LYS A 330 15.27 -19.33 -38.90
N ASN A 331 14.43 -20.29 -39.26
CA ASN A 331 14.75 -21.29 -40.26
C ASN A 331 14.87 -20.66 -41.66
N GLU A 332 14.03 -19.68 -41.98
CA GLU A 332 14.20 -18.90 -43.20
C GLU A 332 15.47 -18.02 -43.15
N LEU A 333 15.94 -17.61 -41.95
CA LEU A 333 17.15 -16.78 -41.76
C LEU A 333 18.43 -17.60 -42.01
N SER A 334 18.43 -18.89 -41.69
CA SER A 334 19.58 -19.81 -41.83
C SER A 334 19.88 -20.30 -43.25
N LEU A 335 19.09 -19.91 -44.26
CA LEU A 335 19.23 -20.40 -45.65
C LEU A 335 20.29 -19.66 -46.51
N CYS A 336 21.31 -18.98 -45.94
CA CYS A 336 22.52 -18.62 -46.74
C CYS A 336 23.81 -18.93 -45.99
N GLU A 337 24.75 -19.43 -46.79
CA GLU A 337 26.01 -20.08 -46.45
C GLU A 337 27.07 -19.06 -45.97
N GLY A 338 27.60 -19.27 -44.75
CA GLY A 338 28.80 -18.60 -44.21
C GLY A 338 28.66 -17.90 -42.84
N PRO A 339 29.75 -17.81 -42.02
CA PRO A 339 29.73 -17.17 -40.69
C PRO A 339 29.43 -15.65 -40.67
N ALA A 340 29.93 -14.87 -41.64
CA ALA A 340 29.67 -13.42 -41.71
C ALA A 340 28.21 -13.15 -42.08
N CYS A 341 27.69 -13.86 -43.08
CA CYS A 341 26.30 -13.80 -43.50
C CYS A 341 25.36 -14.12 -42.33
N THR A 342 25.66 -15.17 -41.57
CA THR A 342 24.89 -15.55 -40.37
C THR A 342 24.91 -14.44 -39.30
N ARG A 343 26.06 -13.79 -39.08
CA ARG A 343 26.18 -12.68 -38.13
C ARG A 343 25.40 -11.44 -38.56
N VAL A 344 25.48 -11.04 -39.84
CA VAL A 344 24.72 -9.90 -40.37
C VAL A 344 23.21 -10.19 -40.34
N LYS A 345 22.79 -11.43 -40.63
CA LYS A 345 21.39 -11.84 -40.48
C LYS A 345 20.94 -11.95 -39.01
N ASN A 346 21.86 -12.13 -38.07
CA ASN A 346 21.52 -12.11 -36.64
C ASN A 346 21.33 -10.71 -36.07
N HIS A 347 21.66 -9.66 -36.83
CA HIS A 347 21.45 -8.28 -36.45
C HIS A 347 19.97 -7.97 -36.21
N LEU A 348 19.67 -7.12 -35.22
CA LEU A 348 18.30 -6.79 -34.85
C LEU A 348 17.51 -6.17 -36.02
N CYS A 349 18.14 -5.30 -36.82
CA CYS A 349 17.51 -4.73 -38.02
C CYS A 349 17.03 -5.82 -38.98
N TYR A 350 17.85 -6.82 -39.28
CA TYR A 350 17.46 -7.87 -40.20
C TYR A 350 16.32 -8.73 -39.64
N LYS A 351 16.36 -9.08 -38.35
CA LYS A 351 15.30 -9.85 -37.67
C LYS A 351 13.97 -9.10 -37.68
N PHE A 352 13.99 -7.81 -37.35
CA PHE A 352 12.79 -6.97 -37.35
C PHE A 352 12.20 -6.80 -38.74
N GLY A 353 13.00 -6.40 -39.74
CA GLY A 353 12.43 -6.17 -41.06
C GLY A 353 11.96 -7.45 -41.74
N LYS A 354 12.57 -8.60 -41.44
CA LYS A 354 12.03 -9.88 -41.91
C LYS A 354 10.73 -10.25 -41.20
N ALA A 355 10.63 -10.05 -39.89
CA ALA A 355 9.38 -10.27 -39.15
C ALA A 355 8.25 -9.38 -39.69
N ILE A 356 8.56 -8.12 -40.02
CA ILE A 356 7.61 -7.18 -40.63
C ILE A 356 7.12 -7.70 -41.98
N ILE A 357 8.02 -8.13 -42.88
CA ILE A 357 7.66 -8.65 -44.21
C ILE A 357 6.76 -9.89 -44.15
N ILE A 358 7.02 -10.80 -43.21
CA ILE A 358 6.21 -12.03 -43.08
C ILE A 358 4.83 -11.71 -42.53
N ASN A 359 4.78 -10.91 -41.47
CA ASN A 359 3.54 -10.63 -40.74
C ASN A 359 2.66 -9.60 -41.46
N SER A 360 3.22 -8.75 -42.33
CA SER A 360 2.45 -7.75 -43.08
C SER A 360 1.59 -8.35 -44.20
N LYS A 361 1.71 -9.65 -44.49
CA LYS A 361 0.96 -10.34 -45.56
C LYS A 361 -0.47 -10.73 -45.18
N SER A 362 -0.84 -10.63 -43.90
CA SER A 362 -2.19 -10.96 -43.45
C SER A 362 -2.66 -10.03 -42.33
N PHE A 363 -3.97 -9.85 -42.22
CA PHE A 363 -4.59 -9.06 -41.15
C PHE A 363 -4.23 -9.59 -39.75
N MET A 364 -4.28 -10.93 -39.57
CA MET A 364 -3.89 -11.56 -38.30
C MET A 364 -2.39 -11.41 -37.99
N GLY A 365 -1.52 -11.42 -39.02
CA GLY A 365 -0.10 -11.15 -38.84
C GLY A 365 0.18 -9.71 -38.40
N LEU A 366 -0.53 -8.72 -38.96
CA LEU A 366 -0.43 -7.32 -38.53
C LEU A 366 -0.82 -7.13 -37.05
N ILE A 367 -1.87 -7.82 -36.59
CA ILE A 367 -2.29 -7.80 -35.18
C ILE A 367 -1.22 -8.41 -34.27
N ARG A 368 -0.53 -9.46 -34.71
CA ARG A 368 0.50 -10.17 -33.91
C ARG A 368 1.86 -9.48 -33.92
N LEU A 369 2.16 -8.68 -34.95
CA LEU A 369 3.46 -8.06 -35.18
C LEU A 369 4.06 -7.33 -33.95
N PRO A 370 3.31 -6.55 -33.15
CA PRO A 370 3.87 -5.90 -31.95
C PRO A 370 4.45 -6.91 -30.94
N PHE A 371 3.78 -8.05 -30.75
CA PHE A 371 4.21 -9.09 -29.84
C PHE A 371 5.41 -9.87 -30.38
N VAL A 372 5.42 -10.18 -31.69
CA VAL A 372 6.55 -10.81 -32.38
C VAL A 372 7.81 -9.95 -32.25
N LEU A 373 7.71 -8.63 -32.48
CA LEU A 373 8.84 -7.70 -32.36
C LEU A 373 9.34 -7.58 -30.91
N SER A 374 8.42 -7.54 -29.94
CA SER A 374 8.77 -7.53 -28.52
C SER A 374 9.58 -8.78 -28.11
N TYR A 375 9.10 -9.95 -28.53
CA TYR A 375 9.78 -11.22 -28.27
C TYR A 375 11.15 -11.30 -28.94
N ILE A 376 11.27 -10.91 -30.22
CA ILE A 376 12.55 -10.87 -30.93
C ILE A 376 13.56 -9.98 -30.20
N ASN A 377 13.10 -8.84 -29.66
CA ASN A 377 13.94 -7.92 -28.90
C ASN A 377 14.45 -8.56 -27.59
N GLU A 378 13.57 -9.23 -26.83
CA GLU A 378 13.96 -9.94 -25.61
C GLU A 378 14.95 -11.07 -25.89
N GLU A 379 14.69 -11.89 -26.91
CA GLU A 379 15.57 -12.99 -27.31
C GLU A 379 16.92 -12.47 -27.82
N HIS A 380 16.93 -11.38 -28.60
CA HIS A 380 18.16 -10.74 -29.05
C HIS A 380 18.99 -10.26 -27.86
N LYS A 381 18.38 -9.60 -26.86
CA LYS A 381 19.07 -9.15 -25.64
C LYS A 381 19.68 -10.29 -24.83
N LYS A 382 19.00 -11.44 -24.72
CA LYS A 382 19.53 -12.62 -24.01
C LYS A 382 20.75 -13.23 -24.70
N ASN A 383 20.83 -13.13 -26.02
CA ASN A 383 21.87 -13.75 -26.86
C ASN A 383 23.06 -12.83 -27.19
N LEU A 384 23.19 -11.64 -26.58
CA LEU A 384 24.28 -10.67 -26.85
C LEU A 384 25.67 -11.09 -26.33
N LYS A 385 25.81 -12.24 -25.65
CA LYS A 385 27.07 -12.67 -25.01
C LYS A 385 27.87 -13.66 -25.87
N ILE A 386 28.60 -13.20 -26.88
CA ILE A 386 29.67 -14.01 -27.52
C ILE A 386 30.82 -13.09 -28.00
N ASN A 387 32.06 -13.39 -27.60
CA ASN A 387 33.26 -12.79 -28.20
C ASN A 387 33.45 -13.39 -29.61
N LEU A 388 33.20 -12.58 -30.63
CA LEU A 388 33.19 -13.00 -32.03
C LEU A 388 34.41 -12.40 -32.75
N THR A 389 35.09 -13.21 -33.56
CA THR A 389 36.12 -12.74 -34.52
C THR A 389 35.62 -11.54 -35.34
N PRO A 390 36.45 -10.55 -35.68
CA PRO A 390 36.04 -9.43 -36.54
C PRO A 390 35.36 -9.91 -37.84
N LEU A 391 34.27 -9.24 -38.24
CA LEU A 391 33.47 -9.59 -39.41
C LEU A 391 34.30 -9.61 -40.70
N GLU A 392 35.31 -8.74 -40.79
CA GLU A 392 36.20 -8.59 -41.95
C GLU A 392 37.09 -9.82 -42.19
N LYS A 393 37.32 -10.63 -41.14
CA LYS A 393 38.16 -11.84 -41.21
C LYS A 393 37.40 -13.09 -41.68
N CYS A 394 36.09 -12.98 -41.91
CA CYS A 394 35.28 -14.09 -42.36
C CYS A 394 35.34 -14.21 -43.90
N ARG A 395 35.47 -15.44 -44.41
CA ARG A 395 35.61 -15.73 -45.86
C ARG A 395 34.46 -15.18 -46.71
N ASP A 396 33.27 -15.08 -46.13
CA ASP A 396 32.03 -14.61 -46.74
C ASP A 396 31.71 -13.13 -46.44
N TYR A 397 32.68 -12.34 -45.93
CA TYR A 397 32.46 -10.94 -45.56
C TYR A 397 31.88 -10.09 -46.69
N LYS A 398 32.42 -10.21 -47.92
CA LYS A 398 31.92 -9.47 -49.09
C LYS A 398 30.45 -9.80 -49.41
N GLU A 399 30.03 -11.06 -49.25
CA GLU A 399 28.63 -11.47 -49.42
C GLU A 399 27.76 -10.97 -48.27
N SER A 400 28.27 -10.93 -47.04
CA SER A 400 27.56 -10.41 -45.88
C SER A 400 27.21 -8.92 -46.00
N LEU A 401 28.03 -8.13 -46.71
CA LEU A 401 27.76 -6.71 -46.97
C LEU A 401 26.54 -6.54 -47.88
N LYS A 402 26.29 -7.46 -48.81
CA LYS A 402 25.11 -7.42 -49.68
C LYS A 402 23.81 -7.57 -48.89
N ILE A 403 23.84 -8.26 -47.74
CA ILE A 403 22.66 -8.47 -46.89
C ILE A 403 22.15 -7.14 -46.31
N LYS A 404 23.03 -6.17 -46.04
CA LYS A 404 22.62 -4.82 -45.61
C LYS A 404 21.79 -4.10 -46.67
N ASN A 405 21.91 -4.50 -47.93
CA ASN A 405 21.11 -3.96 -49.02
C ASN A 405 19.75 -4.65 -49.19
N TYR A 406 19.50 -5.77 -48.52
CA TYR A 406 18.23 -6.48 -48.62
C TYR A 406 17.08 -5.66 -48.05
N LEU A 407 15.88 -5.84 -48.61
CA LEU A 407 14.66 -5.19 -48.15
C LEU A 407 14.44 -5.43 -46.65
N SER A 408 14.64 -6.66 -46.16
CA SER A 408 14.50 -6.99 -44.74
C SER A 408 15.49 -6.24 -43.84
N TYR A 409 16.70 -5.93 -44.29
CA TYR A 409 17.64 -5.16 -43.48
C TYR A 409 17.25 -3.68 -43.46
N LYS A 410 17.01 -3.09 -44.63
CA LYS A 410 16.62 -1.67 -44.78
C LYS A 410 15.30 -1.36 -44.09
N LEU A 411 14.34 -2.28 -44.17
CA LEU A 411 13.02 -2.12 -43.55
C LEU A 411 13.11 -2.15 -42.03
N GLY A 412 13.89 -3.06 -41.44
CA GLY A 412 14.05 -3.12 -39.99
C GLY A 412 14.91 -1.98 -39.43
N ASP A 413 15.90 -1.52 -40.19
CA ASP A 413 16.67 -0.31 -39.83
C ASP A 413 15.77 0.93 -39.80
N SER A 414 14.97 1.12 -40.85
CA SER A 414 13.97 2.18 -40.92
C SER A 414 12.94 2.06 -39.79
N PHE A 415 12.47 0.85 -39.47
CA PHE A 415 11.55 0.61 -38.36
C PHE A 415 12.14 1.07 -37.03
N ILE A 416 13.37 0.65 -36.69
CA ILE A 416 14.03 1.03 -35.43
C ILE A 416 14.21 2.55 -35.33
N LYS A 417 14.63 3.20 -36.42
CA LYS A 417 14.82 4.66 -36.50
C LYS A 417 13.52 5.42 -36.17
N HIS A 418 12.41 4.97 -36.73
CA HIS A 418 11.11 5.60 -36.56
C HIS A 418 10.41 5.23 -35.25
N TYR A 419 10.58 3.99 -34.79
CA TYR A 419 10.05 3.51 -33.52
C TYR A 419 10.62 4.30 -32.34
N LYS A 420 11.90 4.69 -32.37
CA LYS A 420 12.50 5.59 -31.36
C LYS A 420 11.80 6.95 -31.26
N LYS A 421 11.08 7.38 -32.30
CA LYS A 421 10.34 8.66 -32.38
C LYS A 421 8.83 8.44 -32.52
N TRP A 422 8.30 7.32 -32.01
CA TRP A 422 6.89 6.96 -32.19
C TRP A 422 5.92 8.04 -31.68
N TYR A 423 6.23 8.68 -30.54
CA TYR A 423 5.46 9.78 -29.92
C TYR A 423 5.40 11.07 -30.76
N LYS A 424 6.21 11.19 -31.82
CA LYS A 424 6.17 12.29 -32.81
C LYS A 424 5.61 11.83 -34.16
N GLY A 425 4.74 10.83 -34.17
CA GLY A 425 4.17 10.26 -35.39
C GLY A 425 5.13 9.38 -36.19
N GLY A 426 6.20 8.88 -35.57
CA GLY A 426 7.23 8.06 -36.24
C GLY A 426 6.68 6.83 -36.96
N LEU A 427 5.65 6.17 -36.40
CA LEU A 427 5.03 4.98 -37.01
C LEU A 427 4.30 5.30 -38.33
N ILE A 428 3.68 6.48 -38.44
CA ILE A 428 3.03 6.94 -39.67
C ILE A 428 4.10 7.17 -40.75
N LYS A 429 5.22 7.82 -40.39
CA LYS A 429 6.36 8.03 -41.30
C LYS A 429 6.95 6.70 -41.76
N PHE A 430 7.09 5.74 -40.84
CA PHE A 430 7.56 4.40 -41.17
C PHE A 430 6.65 3.70 -42.20
N TYR A 431 5.33 3.81 -42.08
CA TYR A 431 4.41 3.19 -43.04
C TYR A 431 4.64 3.68 -44.48
N PHE A 432 4.80 4.99 -44.68
CA PHE A 432 5.10 5.55 -46.01
C PHE A 432 6.48 5.13 -46.51
N GLU A 433 7.48 5.11 -45.63
CA GLU A 433 8.84 4.69 -45.97
C GLU A 433 8.93 3.20 -46.31
N ALA A 434 8.22 2.35 -45.58
CA ALA A 434 8.10 0.92 -45.85
C ALA A 434 7.51 0.67 -47.25
N LYS A 435 6.43 1.39 -47.61
CA LYS A 435 5.84 1.33 -48.97
C LYS A 435 6.82 1.79 -50.04
N ARG A 436 7.60 2.84 -49.79
CA ARG A 436 8.62 3.33 -50.73
C ARG A 436 9.71 2.28 -50.94
N LEU A 437 10.27 1.75 -49.85
CA LEU A 437 11.30 0.70 -49.87
C LEU A 437 10.82 -0.55 -50.61
N GLU A 438 9.57 -0.98 -50.41
CA GLU A 438 8.99 -2.12 -51.11
C GLU A 438 8.86 -1.86 -52.63
N ARG A 439 8.46 -0.64 -53.03
CA ARG A 439 8.38 -0.26 -54.46
C ARG A 439 9.74 -0.20 -55.12
N GLU A 440 10.74 0.37 -54.45
CA GLU A 440 12.12 0.44 -54.94
C GLU A 440 12.73 -0.94 -55.14
N PHE A 441 12.36 -1.91 -54.29
CA PHE A 441 12.84 -3.30 -54.40
C PHE A 441 12.12 -4.12 -55.47
N LYS A 442 10.91 -3.73 -55.88
CA LYS A 442 10.10 -4.40 -56.93
C LYS A 442 10.37 -3.87 -58.34
N LYS A 443 11.09 -2.76 -58.49
CA LYS A 443 11.52 -2.29 -59.82
C LYS A 443 12.61 -3.24 -60.35
N PRO A 444 12.46 -3.81 -61.57
CA PRO A 444 13.58 -4.51 -62.19
C PRO A 444 14.74 -3.53 -62.35
N LEU A 445 15.95 -4.03 -62.09
CA LEU A 445 17.21 -3.30 -62.26
C LEU A 445 17.43 -2.89 -63.72
#